data_AF-A0A2D7H1S1-F1
#
_entry.id   AF-A0A2D7H1S1-F1
#
_cell.length_a   1.000
_cell.length_b   1.000
_cell.length_c   1.000
_cell.angle_alpha   90.00
_cell.angle_beta   90.00
_cell.angle_gamma   90.00
#
_symmetry.space_group_name_H-M   'P 1'
#
loop_
_entity.id
_entity.type
_entity.pdbx_description
1 polymer ?
#
loop_
_entity_poly.entity_id
_entity_poly.type
_entity_poly.pdbx_seq_one_letter_code
_entity_poly.pdbx_strand_id
1 'polypeptide(L)' 'MIEALRSDEIVKKCGGRFKLTALIQHRLRELLVDEARPLVDRNGKTDLEVVIAEIMEDKITADYTESGYVMNFAVGSKNG' A
#
# COMPACT_ATOMS: atom_id res chain seq x y z
N MET A 1 -5.31 -10.12 -13.98
CA MET A 1 -4.03 -9.45 -13.67
C MET A 1 -4.35 -8.16 -12.97
N ILE A 2 -3.72 -7.84 -11.84
CA ILE A 2 -4.04 -6.62 -11.08
C ILE A 2 -3.42 -5.42 -11.81
N GLU A 3 -4.26 -4.54 -12.36
CA GLU A 3 -3.82 -3.47 -13.26
C GLU A 3 -2.85 -2.48 -12.57
N ALA A 4 -3.05 -2.19 -11.29
CA ALA A 4 -2.16 -1.32 -10.53
C ALA A 4 -0.72 -1.84 -10.43
N LEU A 5 -0.50 -3.16 -10.52
CA LEU A 5 0.85 -3.76 -10.53
C LEU A 5 1.52 -3.70 -11.90
N ARG A 6 0.81 -3.22 -12.93
CA ARG A 6 1.36 -3.01 -14.28
C ARG A 6 2.12 -1.69 -14.40
N SER A 7 1.86 -0.75 -13.49
CA SER A 7 2.50 0.57 -13.43
C SER A 7 3.58 0.61 -12.35
N ASP A 8 4.65 1.37 -12.59
CA ASP A 8 5.66 1.68 -11.58
C ASP A 8 5.18 2.76 -10.58
N GLU A 9 3.96 3.30 -10.74
CA GLU A 9 3.37 4.30 -9.84
C GLU A 9 3.31 3.81 -8.39
N ILE A 10 2.72 2.63 -8.16
CA ILE A 10 2.61 2.05 -6.82
C ILE A 10 4.00 1.76 -6.22
N VAL A 11 4.95 1.35 -7.06
CA VAL A 11 6.34 1.12 -6.66
C VAL A 11 7.01 2.41 -6.21
N LYS A 12 6.83 3.51 -6.96
CA LYS A 12 7.37 4.83 -6.62
C LYS A 12 6.72 5.36 -5.33
N LYS A 13 5.41 5.16 -5.17
CA LYS A 13 4.65 5.56 -3.97
C LYS A 13 5.18 4.91 -2.69
N CYS A 14 5.53 3.64 -2.76
CA CYS A 14 6.12 2.91 -1.63
C CYS A 14 7.65 3.05 -1.50
N GLY A 15 8.30 3.80 -2.41
CA GLY A 15 9.75 4.01 -2.39
C GLY A 15 10.59 2.78 -2.80
N GLY A 16 10.03 1.88 -3.60
CA GLY A 16 10.74 0.74 -4.20
C GLY A 16 9.99 -0.60 -4.07
N ARG A 17 10.39 -1.57 -4.91
CA ARG A 17 9.70 -2.88 -5.00
C ARG A 17 9.77 -3.67 -3.69
N PHE A 18 10.93 -3.65 -3.02
CA PHE A 18 11.09 -4.33 -1.73
C PHE A 18 10.14 -3.79 -0.67
N LYS A 19 10.04 -2.46 -0.56
CA LYS A 19 9.15 -1.79 0.41
C LYS A 19 7.69 -2.03 0.10
N LEU A 20 7.31 -1.99 -1.18
CA LEU A 20 5.97 -2.38 -1.63
C LEU A 20 5.64 -3.81 -1.21
N THR A 21 6.52 -4.77 -1.48
CA THR A 21 6.32 -6.17 -1.10
C THR A 21 6.18 -6.33 0.41
N ALA A 22 7.05 -5.69 1.20
CA ALA A 22 6.99 -5.72 2.65
C ALA A 22 5.68 -5.15 3.19
N LEU A 23 5.23 -3.99 2.67
CA LEU A 23 3.96 -3.36 3.05
C LEU A 23 2.77 -4.27 2.71
N ILE A 24 2.77 -4.88 1.52
CA ILE A 24 1.71 -5.82 1.11
C ILE A 24 1.65 -7.01 2.06
N GLN A 25 2.79 -7.65 2.34
CA GLN A 25 2.85 -8.81 3.23
C GLN A 25 2.41 -8.47 4.65
N HIS A 26 2.81 -7.30 5.15
CA HIS A 26 2.40 -6.83 6.47
C HIS A 26 0.88 -6.62 6.53
N ARG A 27 0.31 -5.90 5.55
CA ARG A 27 -1.13 -5.64 5.53
C ARG A 27 -1.96 -6.90 5.33
N LEU A 28 -1.50 -7.84 4.49
CA LEU A 28 -2.17 -9.14 4.34
C LEU A 28 -2.20 -9.92 5.66
N ARG A 29 -1.14 -9.86 6.47
CA ARG A 29 -1.17 -10.45 7.82
C ARG A 29 -2.26 -9.80 8.67
N GLU A 30 -2.35 -8.47 8.69
CA GLU A 30 -3.38 -7.78 9.48
C GLU A 30 -4.80 -8.20 9.07
N LEU A 31 -5.06 -8.31 7.76
CA LEU A 31 -6.37 -8.72 7.25
C LEU A 31 -6.68 -10.20 7.54
N LEU A 32 -5.69 -11.09 7.44
CA LEU A 32 -5.90 -12.55 7.48
C LEU A 32 -5.71 -13.17 8.87
N VAL A 33 -4.83 -12.61 9.69
CA VAL A 33 -4.43 -13.16 11.00
C VAL A 33 -5.00 -12.33 12.13
N ASP A 34 -4.92 -11.01 12.01
CA ASP A 34 -5.38 -10.10 13.05
C ASP A 34 -6.85 -9.69 12.84
N GLU A 35 -7.51 -10.23 11.80
CA GLU A 35 -8.90 -9.99 11.40
C GLU A 35 -9.25 -8.48 11.28
N ALA A 36 -8.26 -7.68 10.88
CA ALA A 36 -8.42 -6.25 10.70
C ALA A 36 -9.45 -5.96 9.60
N ARG A 37 -10.22 -4.88 9.78
CA ARG A 37 -11.19 -4.45 8.77
C ARG A 37 -10.47 -3.78 7.59
N PRO A 38 -10.89 -4.07 6.33
CA PRO A 38 -10.51 -3.28 5.18
C PRO A 38 -10.85 -1.80 5.37
N LEU A 39 -9.96 -0.92 4.91
CA LEU A 39 -10.12 0.53 4.91
C LEU A 39 -10.79 1.05 3.62
N VAL A 40 -11.01 0.15 2.66
CA VAL A 40 -11.72 0.37 1.40
C VAL A 40 -12.82 -0.67 1.24
N ASP A 41 -13.81 -0.38 0.41
CA ASP A 41 -14.91 -1.31 0.16
C ASP A 41 -14.42 -2.54 -0.62
N ARG A 42 -14.73 -3.73 -0.07
CA ARG A 42 -14.30 -5.00 -0.63
C ARG A 42 -14.90 -5.22 -2.01
N ASN A 43 -16.19 -4.96 -2.24
CA ASN A 43 -16.82 -5.08 -3.57
C ASN A 43 -16.36 -6.31 -4.40
N GLY A 44 -16.21 -7.48 -3.76
CA GLY A 44 -15.73 -8.71 -4.41
C GLY A 44 -14.21 -8.83 -4.64
N LYS A 45 -13.41 -7.84 -4.22
CA LYS A 45 -11.95 -7.87 -4.28
C LYS A 45 -11.35 -8.95 -3.36
N THR A 46 -10.31 -9.60 -3.86
CA THR A 46 -9.40 -10.44 -3.07
C THR A 46 -8.67 -9.58 -2.03
N ASP A 47 -8.09 -10.21 -1.00
CA ASP A 47 -7.34 -9.47 0.03
C ASP A 47 -6.16 -8.69 -0.57
N LEU A 48 -5.46 -9.28 -1.54
CA LEU A 48 -4.39 -8.58 -2.25
C LEU A 48 -4.90 -7.34 -2.99
N GLU A 49 -6.04 -7.44 -3.65
CA GLU A 49 -6.66 -6.30 -4.35
C GLU A 49 -7.15 -5.22 -3.38
N VAL A 50 -7.64 -5.62 -2.20
CA VAL A 50 -7.97 -4.68 -1.10
C VAL A 50 -6.71 -3.93 -0.67
N VAL A 51 -5.63 -4.63 -0.34
CA VAL A 51 -4.37 -4.00 0.09
C VAL A 51 -3.83 -3.04 -0.96
N ILE A 52 -3.87 -3.44 -2.23
CA ILE A 52 -3.42 -2.59 -3.34
C ILE A 52 -4.30 -1.34 -3.45
N ALA A 53 -5.62 -1.46 -3.32
CA ALA A 53 -6.52 -0.32 -3.32
C ALA A 53 -6.26 0.62 -2.12
N GLU A 54 -6.01 0.08 -0.92
CA GLU A 54 -5.66 0.88 0.26
C GLU A 54 -4.36 1.68 0.05
N ILE A 55 -3.34 1.10 -0.60
CA ILE A 55 -2.11 1.81 -0.98
C ILE A 55 -2.40 2.88 -2.02
N MET A 56 -3.16 2.56 -3.07
CA MET A 56 -3.47 3.49 -4.15
C MET A 56 -4.31 4.67 -3.68
N GLU A 57 -5.18 4.48 -2.69
CA GLU A 57 -6.02 5.52 -2.07
C GLU A 57 -5.35 6.25 -0.89
N ASP A 58 -4.04 6.06 -0.67
CA ASP A 58 -3.27 6.70 0.41
C ASP A 58 -3.82 6.38 1.83
N LYS A 59 -4.51 5.25 2.00
CA LYS A 59 -5.05 4.82 3.30
C LYS A 59 -3.99 4.19 4.18
N ILE A 60 -3.02 3.51 3.56
CA ILE A 60 -1.90 2.89 4.25
C ILE A 60 -0.58 3.29 3.59
N THR A 61 0.45 3.36 4.43
CA THR A 61 1.85 3.50 4.02
C THR A 61 2.71 2.83 5.08
N ALA A 62 3.97 2.56 4.77
CA ALA A 62 4.91 2.10 5.77
C ALA A 62 5.36 3.29 6.64
N ASP A 63 5.31 3.09 7.96
CA ASP A 63 5.87 4.04 8.92
C ASP A 63 7.38 3.83 9.02
N TYR A 64 8.14 4.90 8.81
CA TYR A 64 9.59 4.92 8.85
C TYR A 64 10.15 5.85 9.93
N THR A 65 9.28 6.43 10.76
CA THR A 65 9.63 7.46 11.76
C THR A 65 10.77 7.01 12.70
N GLU A 66 10.83 5.72 13.04
CA GLU A 66 11.88 5.16 13.92
C GLU A 66 13.20 4.81 13.20
N SER A 67 13.22 4.80 11.86
CA SER A 67 14.38 4.34 11.08
C SER A 67 15.34 5.46 10.63
N GLY A 68 14.98 6.72 10.86
CA GLY A 68 15.71 7.88 10.30
C GLY A 68 15.64 8.00 8.77
N TYR A 69 14.89 7.12 8.10
CA TYR A 69 14.69 7.15 6.67
C TYR A 69 13.71 8.27 6.28
N VAL A 70 14.14 9.13 5.36
CA VAL A 70 13.31 10.19 4.78
C VAL A 70 12.85 9.76 3.39
N MET A 71 11.53 9.74 3.16
CA MET A 71 10.99 9.54 1.82
C MET A 71 11.32 10.74 0.94
N ASN A 72 12.17 10.54 -0.06
CA ASN A 72 12.55 11.58 -1.02
C ASN A 72 11.52 11.79 -2.16
N PHE A 73 10.38 11.10 -2.11
CA PHE A 73 9.28 11.23 -3.07
C PHE A 73 8.02 11.64 -2.30
N ALA A 74 7.38 12.72 -2.73
CA ALA A 74 6.17 13.23 -2.09
C ALA A 74 5.05 12.20 -2.15
N VAL A 75 4.61 11.71 -0.99
CA VAL A 75 3.36 10.96 -0.86
C VAL A 75 2.22 11.96 -1.02
N GLY A 76 1.37 11.76 -2.03
CA GLY A 76 0.14 12.54 -2.21
C GLY A 76 0.35 13.98 -2.66
N SER A 77 1.01 14.22 -3.80
CA SER A 77 0.76 15.46 -4.54
C SER A 77 -0.71 15.48 -4.94
N LYS A 78 -1.57 16.07 -4.11
CA LYS A 78 -2.89 16.52 -4.53
C LYS A 78 -2.65 17.40 -5.76
N ASN A 79 -3.05 16.90 -6.92
CA ASN A 79 -3.19 17.73 -8.11
C ASN A 79 -4.15 18.86 -7.72
N GLY A 80 -3.61 20.08 -7.59
CA GLY A 80 -4.38 21.31 -7.74
C GLY A 80 -4.72 21.54 -9.20
#